data_AF-A0A6M0A3M3-F1
#
_entry.id   AF-A0A6M0A3M3-F1
#
_cell.length_a   1.000
_cell.length_b   1.000
_cell.length_c   1.000
_cell.angle_alpha   90.00
_cell.angle_beta   90.00
_cell.angle_gamma   90.00
#
_symmetry.space_group_name_H-M   'P 1'
#
loop_
_entity.id
_entity.type
_entity.pdbx_description
1 polymer ?
#
loop_
_entity_poly.entity_id
_entity_poly.type
_entity_poly.pdbx_seq_one_letter_code
_entity_poly.pdbx_strand_id
1 'polypeptide(L)'
;MKQNPTALTPIYEKAWREPQFKQSLLDNPLATLQQEGMTFPEGLNFIAVAETDTHRYMVIPVEGSPDKSAETLLEYVRSKAMQDEAFKQSLLDNPKAVLIEELGQAIPEKVEVTVVEETGDTCYLVIPPQPDMQYVIERAWLDPIFKQNLLSEPKSTLAQIGIVADDNQEIKVKEETDYQRYILLEDEMKTQEGEENDPLTALKVKASQDNTFKQKLIQSPKQTIEEELGFTLPSWVEVEVLEETPNTSYFIIPHLPSEEEVESEEMMAVTGGWRRRWRPRWRPRVDIRIGIGIRW
;
A
#
# COMPACT_ATOMS: atom_id res chain seq x y z
N MET A 1 -7.51 25.84 13.60
CA MET A 1 -7.97 24.44 13.69
C MET A 1 -7.70 23.80 12.35
N LYS A 2 -6.60 23.04 12.23
CA LYS A 2 -6.33 22.26 11.02
C LYS A 2 -7.38 21.15 10.98
N GLN A 3 -8.23 21.13 9.95
CA GLN A 3 -9.22 20.07 9.82
C GLN A 3 -8.52 18.72 9.66
N ASN A 4 -9.12 17.71 10.27
CA ASN A 4 -8.53 16.40 10.46
C ASN A 4 -8.70 15.57 9.16
N PRO A 5 -7.62 15.15 8.47
CA PRO A 5 -7.70 14.44 7.19
C PRO A 5 -8.39 13.06 7.29
N THR A 6 -8.73 12.59 8.49
CA THR A 6 -9.27 11.25 8.78
C THR A 6 -10.81 11.18 8.84
N ALA A 7 -11.55 12.27 8.62
CA ALA A 7 -13.00 12.28 8.87
C ALA A 7 -13.81 11.32 7.96
N LEU A 8 -13.34 11.06 6.73
CA LEU A 8 -14.01 10.18 5.77
C LEU A 8 -13.49 8.74 5.79
N THR A 9 -12.36 8.47 6.45
CA THR A 9 -11.78 7.12 6.52
C THR A 9 -12.78 6.08 7.06
N PRO A 10 -13.52 6.32 8.16
CA PRO A 10 -14.52 5.37 8.64
C PRO A 10 -15.65 5.09 7.63
N ILE A 11 -15.98 6.08 6.78
CA ILE A 11 -17.01 5.97 5.75
C ILE A 11 -16.53 5.07 4.63
N TYR A 12 -15.28 5.24 4.18
CA TYR A 12 -14.67 4.37 3.18
C TYR A 12 -14.53 2.93 3.71
N GLU A 13 -14.08 2.76 4.94
CA GLU A 13 -13.98 1.44 5.60
C GLU A 13 -15.34 0.73 5.67
N LYS A 14 -16.40 1.47 6.03
CA LYS A 14 -17.76 0.94 6.02
C LYS A 14 -18.22 0.59 4.60
N ALA A 15 -17.94 1.45 3.61
CA ALA A 15 -18.26 1.18 2.21
C ALA A 15 -17.53 -0.04 1.64
N TRP A 16 -16.30 -0.32 2.07
CA TRP A 16 -15.59 -1.53 1.69
C TRP A 16 -16.18 -2.79 2.34
N ARG A 17 -16.57 -2.70 3.62
CA ARG A 17 -17.14 -3.83 4.36
C ARG A 17 -18.59 -4.16 3.98
N GLU A 18 -19.39 -3.15 3.63
CA GLU A 18 -20.84 -3.25 3.51
C GLU A 18 -21.30 -2.84 2.10
N PRO A 19 -21.49 -3.78 1.16
CA PRO A 19 -21.88 -3.47 -0.22
C PRO A 19 -23.18 -2.66 -0.34
N GLN A 20 -24.15 -2.91 0.54
CA GLN A 20 -25.40 -2.14 0.58
C GLN A 20 -25.18 -0.69 1.02
N PHE A 21 -24.26 -0.46 1.97
CA PHE A 21 -23.89 0.89 2.39
C PHE A 21 -23.17 1.62 1.26
N LYS A 22 -22.22 0.95 0.57
CA LYS A 22 -21.57 1.50 -0.63
C LYS A 22 -22.59 1.91 -1.70
N GLN A 23 -23.57 1.05 -1.98
CA GLN A 23 -24.61 1.35 -2.95
C GLN A 23 -25.46 2.55 -2.51
N SER A 24 -25.85 2.60 -1.23
CA SER A 24 -26.60 3.75 -0.68
C SER A 24 -25.82 5.05 -0.78
N LEU A 25 -24.51 4.99 -0.54
CA LEU A 25 -23.60 6.13 -0.66
C LEU A 25 -23.49 6.61 -2.11
N LEU A 26 -23.46 5.69 -3.09
CA LEU A 26 -23.45 6.03 -4.52
C LEU A 26 -24.79 6.65 -4.98
N ASP A 27 -25.91 6.12 -4.51
CA ASP A 27 -27.25 6.54 -4.96
C ASP A 27 -27.71 7.84 -4.28
N ASN A 28 -27.45 8.01 -2.98
CA ASN A 28 -27.87 9.14 -2.16
C ASN A 28 -26.78 9.52 -1.14
N PRO A 29 -25.65 10.11 -1.58
CA PRO A 29 -24.50 10.35 -0.72
C PRO A 29 -24.82 11.27 0.45
N LEU A 30 -25.45 12.42 0.23
CA LEU A 30 -25.74 13.37 1.31
C LEU A 30 -26.59 12.73 2.41
N ALA A 31 -27.68 12.06 2.03
CA ALA A 31 -28.58 11.41 2.99
C ALA A 31 -27.86 10.28 3.74
N THR A 32 -27.03 9.50 3.05
CA THR A 32 -26.24 8.42 3.66
C THR A 32 -25.22 8.97 4.65
N LEU A 33 -24.49 10.03 4.29
CA LEU A 33 -23.53 10.69 5.18
C LEU A 33 -24.22 11.30 6.41
N GLN A 34 -25.41 11.89 6.25
CA GLN A 34 -26.20 12.43 7.35
C GLN A 34 -26.69 11.35 8.31
N GLN A 35 -27.04 10.16 7.81
CA GLN A 35 -27.38 9.00 8.65
C GLN A 35 -26.19 8.52 9.50
N GLU A 36 -24.96 8.67 8.99
CA GLU A 36 -23.73 8.43 9.76
C GLU A 36 -23.38 9.58 10.73
N GLY A 37 -24.27 10.57 10.88
CA GLY A 37 -24.14 11.66 11.85
C GLY A 37 -23.31 12.85 11.38
N MET A 38 -22.93 12.90 10.09
CA MET A 38 -22.27 14.08 9.53
C MET A 38 -23.28 15.19 9.23
N THR A 39 -22.88 16.43 9.50
CA THR A 39 -23.71 17.61 9.26
C THR A 39 -23.08 18.48 8.17
N PHE A 40 -23.92 18.99 7.28
CA PHE A 40 -23.49 19.79 6.13
C PHE A 40 -24.40 21.04 6.01
N PRO A 41 -23.88 22.17 5.50
CA PRO A 41 -24.69 23.32 5.12
C PRO A 41 -25.87 22.96 4.20
N GLU A 42 -26.97 23.71 4.32
CA GLU A 42 -28.11 23.57 3.42
C GLU A 42 -27.73 23.95 1.97
N GLY A 43 -28.35 23.27 1.01
CA GLY A 43 -28.12 23.52 -0.42
C GLY A 43 -26.92 22.81 -1.02
N LEU A 44 -26.15 22.05 -0.24
CA LEU A 44 -25.08 21.21 -0.78
C LEU A 44 -25.64 19.94 -1.42
N ASN A 45 -25.12 19.64 -2.60
CA ASN A 45 -25.29 18.40 -3.34
C ASN A 45 -24.00 17.58 -3.25
N PHE A 46 -24.12 16.26 -3.11
CA PHE A 46 -22.98 15.37 -3.17
C PHE A 46 -23.14 14.44 -4.37
N ILE A 47 -22.04 14.20 -5.07
CA ILE A 47 -21.92 13.17 -6.08
C ILE A 47 -20.91 12.16 -5.58
N ALA A 48 -21.34 10.92 -5.35
CA ALA A 48 -20.43 9.84 -4.99
C ALA A 48 -20.07 9.04 -6.23
N VAL A 49 -18.77 8.80 -6.39
CA VAL A 49 -18.21 7.97 -7.46
C VAL A 49 -17.29 6.94 -6.84
N ALA A 50 -17.23 5.74 -7.41
CA ALA A 50 -16.32 4.70 -6.94
C ALA A 50 -15.18 4.52 -7.94
N GLU A 51 -13.96 4.45 -7.43
CA GLU A 51 -12.78 4.05 -8.19
C GLU A 51 -12.71 2.53 -8.36
N THR A 52 -11.96 2.13 -9.38
CA THR A 52 -11.57 0.74 -9.62
C THR A 52 -10.06 0.64 -9.80
N ASP A 53 -9.56 -0.57 -10.03
CA ASP A 53 -8.16 -0.83 -10.41
C ASP A 53 -7.74 -0.15 -11.73
N THR A 54 -8.73 0.21 -12.54
CA THR A 54 -8.59 0.73 -13.91
C THR A 54 -9.26 2.08 -14.10
N HIS A 55 -10.06 2.58 -13.16
CA HIS A 55 -10.74 3.87 -13.26
C HIS A 55 -10.45 4.74 -12.04
N ARG A 56 -9.81 5.87 -12.26
CA ARG A 56 -9.41 6.83 -11.21
C ARG A 56 -10.15 8.16 -11.38
N TYR A 57 -10.45 8.81 -10.26
CA TYR A 57 -11.09 10.12 -10.24
C TYR A 57 -10.16 11.16 -9.64
N MET A 58 -10.05 12.30 -10.32
CA MET A 58 -9.38 13.48 -9.79
C MET A 58 -10.41 14.59 -9.64
N VAL A 59 -10.59 15.05 -8.40
CA VAL A 59 -11.49 16.16 -8.09
C VAL A 59 -10.67 17.46 -8.09
N ILE A 60 -11.12 18.45 -8.85
CA ILE A 60 -10.64 19.84 -8.79
C ILE A 60 -11.54 20.56 -7.78
N PRO A 61 -11.00 20.97 -6.62
CA PRO A 61 -11.78 21.70 -5.63
C PRO A 61 -12.06 23.13 -6.09
N VAL A 62 -13.13 23.71 -5.54
CA VAL A 62 -13.32 25.18 -5.53
C VAL A 62 -12.64 25.78 -4.30
N GLU A 63 -12.23 27.05 -4.42
CA GLU A 63 -11.59 27.77 -3.32
C GLU A 63 -12.47 27.73 -2.05
N GLY A 64 -11.91 27.21 -0.96
CA GLY A 64 -12.64 27.02 0.31
C GLY A 64 -13.30 25.65 0.51
N SER A 65 -13.15 24.70 -0.41
CA SER A 65 -13.55 23.30 -0.19
C SER A 65 -12.81 22.69 1.02
N PRO A 66 -13.43 21.75 1.77
CA PRO A 66 -12.72 21.04 2.83
C PRO A 66 -11.50 20.30 2.26
N ASP A 67 -10.33 20.52 2.88
CA ASP A 67 -9.06 19.90 2.51
C ASP A 67 -9.17 18.37 2.66
N LYS A 68 -9.21 17.67 1.51
CA LYS A 68 -9.21 16.20 1.42
C LYS A 68 -7.78 15.80 1.06
N SER A 69 -7.05 15.29 2.05
CA SER A 69 -5.62 14.95 1.91
C SER A 69 -5.32 14.17 0.63
N ALA A 70 -4.36 14.63 -0.18
CA ALA A 70 -3.70 13.83 -1.20
C ALA A 70 -2.30 14.37 -1.57
N GLU A 71 -1.53 13.48 -2.21
CA GLU A 71 -0.15 13.55 -2.66
C GLU A 71 0.28 14.88 -3.31
N THR A 72 1.47 15.37 -2.95
CA THR A 72 2.01 16.69 -3.33
C THR A 72 1.99 16.98 -4.84
N LEU A 73 2.10 15.96 -5.70
CA LEU A 73 2.05 16.12 -7.16
C LEU A 73 0.64 16.33 -7.69
N LEU A 74 -0.34 15.60 -7.16
CA LEU A 74 -1.75 15.82 -7.51
C LEU A 74 -2.23 17.17 -6.98
N GLU A 75 -1.73 17.58 -5.81
CA GLU A 75 -1.99 18.91 -5.26
C GLU A 75 -1.45 20.02 -6.17
N TYR A 76 -0.23 19.85 -6.72
CA TYR A 76 0.31 20.76 -7.72
C TYR A 76 -0.62 20.89 -8.94
N VAL A 77 -1.07 19.77 -9.51
CA VAL A 77 -1.95 19.78 -10.70
C VAL A 77 -3.30 20.41 -10.38
N ARG A 78 -3.90 20.11 -9.22
CA ARG A 78 -5.14 20.76 -8.77
C ARG A 78 -4.95 22.27 -8.63
N SER A 79 -3.89 22.68 -7.94
CA SER A 79 -3.59 24.09 -7.72
C SER A 79 -3.38 24.84 -9.03
N LYS A 80 -2.69 24.23 -10.00
CA LYS A 80 -2.50 24.77 -11.34
C LYS A 80 -3.83 24.90 -12.09
N ALA A 81 -4.69 23.87 -12.04
CA ALA A 81 -6.02 23.89 -12.66
C ALA A 81 -6.95 24.95 -12.06
N MET A 82 -6.82 25.26 -10.77
CA MET A 82 -7.58 26.35 -10.16
C MET A 82 -7.13 27.74 -10.64
N GLN A 83 -5.86 27.90 -11.03
CA GLN A 83 -5.27 29.19 -11.39
C GLN A 83 -5.27 29.45 -12.91
N ASP A 84 -5.19 28.39 -13.71
CA ASP A 84 -5.10 28.45 -15.16
C ASP A 84 -6.30 27.76 -15.82
N GLU A 85 -7.22 28.59 -16.32
CA GLU A 85 -8.46 28.11 -16.97
C GLU A 85 -8.17 27.31 -18.24
N ALA A 86 -7.14 27.66 -19.02
CA ALA A 86 -6.80 26.92 -20.23
C ALA A 86 -6.23 25.54 -19.90
N PHE A 87 -5.40 25.48 -18.86
CA PHE A 87 -4.92 24.22 -18.31
C PHE A 87 -6.06 23.36 -17.77
N LYS A 88 -7.00 23.95 -17.01
CA LYS A 88 -8.19 23.25 -16.49
C LYS A 88 -9.03 22.64 -17.60
N GLN A 89 -9.36 23.41 -18.65
CA GLN A 89 -10.13 22.90 -19.78
C GLN A 89 -9.40 21.74 -20.47
N SER A 90 -8.09 21.87 -20.67
CA SER A 90 -7.27 20.78 -21.25
C SER A 90 -7.29 19.52 -20.36
N LEU A 91 -7.22 19.70 -19.04
CA LEU A 91 -7.23 18.62 -18.06
C LEU A 91 -8.60 17.92 -17.99
N LEU A 92 -9.71 18.66 -18.14
CA LEU A 92 -11.06 18.10 -18.23
C LEU A 92 -11.27 17.32 -19.54
N ASP A 93 -10.75 17.83 -20.65
CA ASP A 93 -10.93 17.24 -21.99
C ASP A 93 -10.07 15.98 -22.21
N ASN A 94 -8.80 16.00 -21.79
CA ASN A 94 -7.87 14.88 -21.99
C ASN A 94 -6.97 14.68 -20.77
N PRO A 95 -7.54 14.22 -19.65
CA PRO A 95 -6.85 14.17 -18.35
C PRO A 95 -5.59 13.35 -18.38
N LYS A 96 -5.63 12.18 -19.04
CA LYS A 96 -4.50 11.25 -19.09
C LYS A 96 -3.30 11.86 -19.83
N ALA A 97 -3.53 12.51 -20.97
CA ALA A 97 -2.44 13.13 -21.74
C ALA A 97 -1.81 14.29 -20.98
N VAL A 98 -2.64 15.15 -20.38
CA VAL A 98 -2.17 16.31 -19.61
C VAL A 98 -1.39 15.88 -18.38
N LEU A 99 -1.86 14.88 -17.63
CA LEU A 99 -1.14 14.36 -16.46
C LEU A 99 0.22 13.75 -16.83
N ILE A 100 0.32 13.03 -17.96
CA ILE A 100 1.59 12.47 -18.44
C ILE A 100 2.56 13.60 -18.82
N GLU A 101 2.08 14.62 -19.51
CA GLU A 101 2.89 15.77 -19.94
C GLU A 101 3.40 16.58 -18.74
N GLU A 102 2.54 16.86 -17.77
CA GLU A 102 2.86 17.69 -16.61
C GLU A 102 3.71 16.97 -15.56
N LEU A 103 3.40 15.70 -15.27
CA LEU A 103 4.08 14.95 -14.21
C LEU A 103 5.29 14.17 -14.73
N GLY A 104 5.42 14.01 -16.06
CA GLY A 104 6.47 13.20 -16.67
C GLY A 104 6.40 11.71 -16.32
N GLN A 105 5.26 11.26 -15.77
CA GLN A 105 5.03 9.87 -15.36
C GLN A 105 4.09 9.17 -16.34
N ALA A 106 4.48 7.96 -16.75
CA ALA A 106 3.63 7.15 -17.59
C ALA A 106 2.46 6.58 -16.79
N ILE A 107 1.23 6.85 -17.23
CA ILE A 107 0.01 6.21 -16.73
C ILE A 107 -0.24 4.96 -17.57
N PRO A 108 -0.41 3.76 -16.96
CA PRO A 108 -0.67 2.53 -17.71
C PRO A 108 -1.84 2.67 -18.69
N GLU A 109 -1.76 2.03 -19.88
CA GLU A 109 -2.80 2.15 -20.91
C GLU A 109 -4.19 1.76 -20.41
N LYS A 110 -4.27 0.70 -19.59
CA LYS A 110 -5.50 0.21 -18.98
C LYS A 110 -6.15 1.13 -17.94
N VAL A 111 -5.46 2.20 -17.51
CA VAL A 111 -6.00 3.14 -16.52
C VAL A 111 -6.69 4.30 -17.22
N GLU A 112 -7.97 4.46 -16.94
CA GLU A 112 -8.80 5.60 -17.27
C GLU A 112 -8.77 6.60 -16.11
N VAL A 113 -8.73 7.89 -16.45
CA VAL A 113 -8.76 8.98 -15.48
C VAL A 113 -9.92 9.88 -15.83
N THR A 114 -10.77 10.18 -14.86
CA THR A 114 -11.84 11.17 -14.99
C THR A 114 -11.53 12.35 -14.07
N VAL A 115 -11.48 13.54 -14.65
CA VAL A 115 -11.36 14.78 -13.87
C VAL A 115 -12.74 15.40 -13.75
N VAL A 116 -13.11 15.77 -12.52
CA VAL A 116 -14.38 16.44 -12.20
C VAL A 116 -14.10 17.70 -11.41
N GLU A 117 -14.88 18.76 -11.67
CA GLU A 117 -14.78 20.03 -10.97
C GLU A 117 -15.93 20.14 -9.95
N GLU A 118 -15.60 20.49 -8.70
CA GLU A 118 -16.59 20.86 -7.69
C GLU A 118 -17.21 22.23 -8.02
N THR A 119 -18.40 22.51 -7.50
CA THR A 119 -19.03 23.84 -7.59
C THR A 119 -19.34 24.34 -6.19
N GLY A 120 -19.77 25.60 -6.05
CA GLY A 120 -20.13 26.16 -4.74
C GLY A 120 -21.25 25.39 -4.01
N ASP A 121 -22.02 24.59 -4.74
CA ASP A 121 -23.10 23.76 -4.24
C ASP A 121 -22.90 22.25 -4.49
N THR A 122 -21.89 21.80 -5.25
CA THR A 122 -21.67 20.37 -5.55
C THR A 122 -20.30 19.90 -5.10
N CYS A 123 -20.28 18.89 -4.22
CA CYS A 123 -19.08 18.23 -3.74
C CYS A 123 -18.98 16.80 -4.30
N TYR A 124 -17.76 16.34 -4.58
CA TYR A 124 -17.52 14.95 -5.00
C TYR A 124 -16.98 14.12 -3.83
N LEU A 125 -17.57 12.95 -3.63
CA LEU A 125 -17.08 11.92 -2.73
C LEU A 125 -16.54 10.76 -3.57
N VAL A 126 -15.21 10.65 -3.65
CA VAL A 126 -14.55 9.56 -4.37
C VAL A 126 -14.32 8.42 -3.40
N ILE A 127 -14.99 7.30 -3.62
CA ILE A 127 -14.82 6.06 -2.86
C ILE A 127 -13.62 5.32 -3.47
N PRO A 128 -12.49 5.21 -2.76
CA PRO A 128 -11.31 4.48 -3.24
C PRO A 128 -11.62 2.99 -3.49
N PRO A 129 -10.81 2.30 -4.30
CA PRO A 129 -10.92 0.85 -4.44
C PRO A 129 -10.70 0.18 -3.08
N GLN A 130 -11.18 -1.05 -2.95
CA GLN A 130 -10.92 -1.84 -1.75
C GLN A 130 -9.40 -1.96 -1.56
N PRO A 131 -8.88 -1.78 -0.34
CA PRO A 131 -7.45 -1.75 -0.10
C PRO A 131 -6.84 -3.11 -0.39
N ASP A 132 -5.68 -3.09 -1.04
CA ASP A 132 -4.82 -4.25 -1.17
C ASP A 132 -3.79 -4.28 -0.02
N MET A 133 -2.89 -5.25 -0.08
CA MET A 133 -1.86 -5.37 0.95
C MET A 133 -0.80 -4.26 0.86
N GLN A 134 -0.68 -3.57 -0.28
CA GLN A 134 0.19 -2.40 -0.40
C GLN A 134 -0.34 -1.27 0.48
N TYR A 135 -1.65 -1.01 0.40
CA TYR A 135 -2.31 -0.04 1.26
C TYR A 135 -2.10 -0.37 2.74
N VAL A 136 -2.14 -1.66 3.13
CA VAL A 136 -1.89 -2.08 4.52
C VAL A 136 -0.49 -1.68 4.99
N ILE A 137 0.53 -1.88 4.15
CA ILE A 137 1.91 -1.48 4.45
C ILE A 137 2.00 0.04 4.63
N GLU A 138 1.49 0.79 3.65
CA GLU A 138 1.55 2.25 3.66
C GLU A 138 0.81 2.83 4.87
N ARG A 139 -0.37 2.30 5.17
CA ARG A 139 -1.13 2.70 6.35
C ARG A 139 -0.39 2.34 7.64
N ALA A 140 0.26 1.19 7.72
CA ALA A 140 1.08 0.84 8.88
C ALA A 140 2.27 1.80 9.08
N TRP A 141 2.84 2.36 8.01
CA TRP A 141 3.89 3.37 8.14
C TRP A 141 3.37 4.73 8.60
N LEU A 142 2.18 5.12 8.14
CA LEU A 142 1.60 6.45 8.41
C LEU A 142 0.77 6.52 9.70
N ASP A 143 0.22 5.39 10.15
CA ASP A 143 -0.64 5.30 11.33
C ASP A 143 -0.06 4.29 12.35
N PRO A 144 0.66 4.78 13.38
CA PRO A 144 1.24 3.94 14.41
C PRO A 144 0.21 3.14 15.21
N ILE A 145 -1.03 3.64 15.35
CA ILE A 145 -2.10 2.94 16.07
C ILE A 145 -2.56 1.76 15.21
N PHE A 146 -2.79 1.99 13.91
CA PHE A 146 -3.11 0.91 12.97
C PHE A 146 -2.02 -0.15 12.94
N LYS A 147 -0.74 0.25 12.85
CA LYS A 147 0.39 -0.69 12.89
C LYS A 147 0.42 -1.52 14.17
N GLN A 148 0.22 -0.89 15.33
CA GLN A 148 0.21 -1.61 16.60
C GLN A 148 -0.93 -2.63 16.66
N ASN A 149 -2.13 -2.24 16.21
CA ASN A 149 -3.28 -3.15 16.14
C ASN A 149 -3.03 -4.29 15.14
N LEU A 150 -2.41 -3.99 14.00
CA LEU A 150 -2.06 -4.99 12.98
C LEU A 150 -1.06 -6.02 13.53
N LEU A 151 -0.10 -5.58 14.34
CA LEU A 151 0.87 -6.47 14.99
C LEU A 151 0.25 -7.35 16.08
N SER A 152 -0.73 -6.84 16.84
CA SER A 152 -1.34 -7.59 17.95
C SER A 152 -2.55 -8.43 17.54
N GLU A 153 -3.39 -7.90 16.66
CA GLU A 153 -4.72 -8.41 16.31
C GLU A 153 -4.94 -8.32 14.79
N PRO A 154 -4.15 -9.05 13.98
CA PRO A 154 -4.09 -8.85 12.54
C PRO A 154 -5.40 -9.10 11.83
N LYS A 155 -6.09 -10.22 12.14
CA LYS A 155 -7.37 -10.55 11.50
C LYS A 155 -8.42 -9.46 11.71
N SER A 156 -8.56 -8.99 12.95
CA SER A 156 -9.59 -8.00 13.27
C SER A 156 -9.24 -6.63 12.66
N THR A 157 -7.94 -6.28 12.64
CA THR A 157 -7.45 -5.04 12.02
C THR A 157 -7.65 -5.04 10.50
N LEU A 158 -7.36 -6.15 9.83
CA LEU A 158 -7.60 -6.31 8.39
C LEU A 158 -9.11 -6.31 8.07
N ALA A 159 -9.92 -6.96 8.90
CA ALA A 159 -11.37 -7.00 8.72
C ALA A 159 -12.02 -5.60 8.81
N GLN A 160 -11.46 -4.68 9.60
CA GLN A 160 -11.95 -3.29 9.70
C GLN A 160 -11.89 -2.56 8.35
N ILE A 161 -10.90 -2.89 7.52
CA ILE A 161 -10.71 -2.29 6.19
C ILE A 161 -11.25 -3.18 5.06
N GLY A 162 -12.03 -4.23 5.40
CA GLY A 162 -12.66 -5.11 4.44
C GLY A 162 -11.78 -6.25 3.91
N ILE A 163 -10.59 -6.48 4.49
CA ILE A 163 -9.73 -7.61 4.13
C ILE A 163 -10.03 -8.75 5.11
N VAL A 164 -10.68 -9.81 4.63
CA VAL A 164 -11.14 -10.92 5.48
C VAL A 164 -10.32 -12.18 5.19
N ALA A 165 -9.70 -12.72 6.23
CA ALA A 165 -9.00 -13.99 6.18
C ALA A 165 -9.92 -15.15 6.57
N ASP A 166 -9.62 -16.36 6.11
CA ASP A 166 -10.36 -17.56 6.49
C ASP A 166 -10.33 -17.79 8.01
N ASP A 167 -11.42 -18.35 8.56
CA ASP A 167 -11.57 -18.54 10.01
C ASP A 167 -10.44 -19.41 10.61
N ASN A 168 -10.03 -20.45 9.88
CA ASN A 168 -8.99 -21.38 10.30
C ASN A 168 -7.56 -20.88 10.03
N GLN A 169 -7.39 -19.77 9.31
CA GLN A 169 -6.09 -19.27 8.88
C GLN A 169 -5.46 -18.37 9.95
N GLU A 170 -4.41 -18.77 10.65
CA GLU A 170 -3.65 -17.86 11.52
C GLU A 170 -2.88 -16.83 10.66
N ILE A 171 -2.94 -15.54 11.03
CA ILE A 171 -2.12 -14.48 10.41
C ILE A 171 -1.15 -13.98 11.47
N LYS A 172 0.15 -13.97 11.13
CA LYS A 172 1.21 -13.42 11.98
C LYS A 172 1.86 -12.24 11.28
N VAL A 173 1.90 -11.09 11.95
CA VAL A 173 2.53 -9.90 11.40
C VAL A 173 3.91 -9.72 12.02
N LYS A 174 4.90 -9.46 11.18
CA LYS A 174 6.29 -9.23 11.58
C LYS A 174 6.75 -7.89 11.00
N GLU A 175 7.52 -7.15 11.77
CA GLU A 175 8.09 -5.87 11.34
C GLU A 175 9.59 -6.03 11.13
N GLU A 176 10.05 -5.70 9.93
CA GLU A 176 11.48 -5.55 9.68
C GLU A 176 12.03 -4.26 10.26
N THR A 177 13.28 -4.32 10.70
CA THR A 177 14.06 -3.15 11.12
C THR A 177 15.41 -3.17 10.41
N ASP A 178 16.28 -2.23 10.71
CA ASP A 178 17.68 -2.32 10.26
C ASP A 178 18.39 -3.56 10.79
N TYR A 179 18.03 -4.02 11.97
CA TYR A 179 18.66 -5.15 12.63
C TYR A 179 17.91 -6.45 12.38
N GLN A 180 16.59 -6.42 12.22
CA GLN A 180 15.77 -7.62 12.11
C GLN A 180 15.26 -7.83 10.68
N ARG A 181 15.59 -8.97 10.09
CA ARG A 181 15.14 -9.39 8.76
C ARG A 181 14.40 -10.72 8.82
N TYR A 182 13.50 -10.92 7.87
CA TYR A 182 12.74 -12.16 7.75
C TYR A 182 12.91 -12.80 6.38
N ILE A 183 13.05 -14.12 6.37
CA ILE A 183 12.94 -14.93 5.15
C ILE A 183 11.67 -15.75 5.26
N LEU A 184 10.73 -15.52 4.35
CA LEU A 184 9.51 -16.29 4.26
C LEU A 184 9.70 -17.52 3.37
N LEU A 185 9.44 -18.70 3.92
CA LEU A 185 9.30 -19.95 3.18
C LEU A 185 7.81 -20.21 2.98
N GLU A 186 7.36 -20.02 1.74
CA GLU A 186 5.97 -20.17 1.34
C GLU A 186 5.62 -21.66 1.13
N ASP A 187 4.38 -22.04 1.42
CA ASP A 187 3.88 -23.41 1.21
C ASP A 187 3.84 -23.78 -0.29
N GLU A 188 3.51 -22.80 -1.14
CA GLU A 188 3.63 -22.90 -2.60
C GLU A 188 4.57 -21.84 -3.14
N MET A 189 5.62 -22.29 -3.84
CA MET A 189 6.54 -21.39 -4.54
C MET A 189 5.85 -20.78 -5.75
N LYS A 190 5.35 -19.55 -5.63
CA LYS A 190 4.87 -18.78 -6.78
C LYS A 190 6.07 -18.16 -7.48
N THR A 191 6.53 -18.77 -8.57
CA THR A 191 7.61 -18.19 -9.37
C THR A 191 7.08 -16.93 -10.07
N GLN A 192 7.47 -15.75 -9.60
CA GLN A 192 7.20 -14.50 -10.30
C GLN A 192 8.22 -14.29 -11.41
N GLU A 193 7.78 -13.83 -12.59
CA GLU A 193 8.67 -13.49 -13.69
C GLU A 193 9.62 -12.34 -13.27
N GLY A 194 10.93 -12.63 -13.19
CA GLY A 194 11.97 -11.65 -12.88
C GLY A 194 12.86 -11.98 -11.68
N GLU A 195 12.51 -12.97 -10.86
CA GLU A 195 13.26 -13.34 -9.63
C GLU A 195 14.34 -14.42 -9.82
N GLU A 196 14.55 -14.93 -11.04
CA GLU A 196 15.44 -16.09 -11.30
C GLU A 196 16.91 -15.86 -10.91
N ASN A 197 17.34 -14.60 -10.72
CA ASN A 197 18.72 -14.26 -10.37
C ASN A 197 18.88 -13.72 -8.93
N ASP A 198 17.85 -13.77 -8.08
CA ASP A 198 17.97 -13.39 -6.67
C ASP A 198 18.62 -14.54 -5.85
N PRO A 199 19.78 -14.32 -5.19
CA PRO A 199 20.39 -15.31 -4.31
C PRO A 199 19.45 -15.82 -3.21
N LEU A 200 18.49 -15.00 -2.76
CA LEU A 200 17.51 -15.42 -1.76
C LEU A 200 16.49 -16.41 -2.35
N THR A 201 16.07 -16.23 -3.60
CA THR A 201 15.19 -17.17 -4.30
C THR A 201 15.85 -18.54 -4.43
N ALA A 202 17.15 -18.60 -4.72
CA ALA A 202 17.89 -19.86 -4.75
C ALA A 202 17.87 -20.59 -3.39
N LEU A 203 18.00 -19.86 -2.28
CA LEU A 203 17.87 -20.43 -0.92
C LEU A 203 16.47 -20.99 -0.66
N LYS A 204 15.42 -20.25 -1.04
CA LYS A 204 14.03 -20.69 -0.90
C LYS A 204 13.75 -21.95 -1.74
N VAL A 205 14.23 -21.99 -2.99
CA VAL A 205 14.13 -23.17 -3.87
C VAL A 205 14.84 -24.37 -3.27
N LYS A 206 16.05 -24.18 -2.73
CA LYS A 206 16.78 -25.27 -2.08
C LYS A 206 16.05 -25.77 -0.83
N ALA A 207 15.49 -24.87 -0.03
CA ALA A 207 14.71 -25.21 1.16
C ALA A 207 13.40 -25.95 0.84
N SER A 208 12.76 -25.67 -0.29
CA SER A 208 11.55 -26.42 -0.69
C SER A 208 11.85 -27.84 -1.18
N GLN A 209 13.06 -28.08 -1.72
CA GLN A 209 13.48 -29.39 -2.25
C GLN A 209 14.22 -30.25 -1.22
N ASP A 210 14.95 -29.64 -0.30
CA ASP A 210 15.75 -30.32 0.72
C ASP A 210 15.29 -29.93 2.12
N ASN A 211 14.54 -30.84 2.76
CA ASN A 211 14.06 -30.63 4.12
C ASN A 211 15.20 -30.56 5.15
N THR A 212 16.34 -31.22 4.92
CA THR A 212 17.49 -31.11 5.83
C THR A 212 18.10 -29.71 5.74
N PHE A 213 18.25 -29.17 4.53
CA PHE A 213 18.67 -27.79 4.32
C PHE A 213 17.66 -26.80 4.92
N LYS A 214 16.36 -27.00 4.70
CA LYS A 214 15.30 -26.18 5.30
C LYS A 214 15.42 -26.09 6.82
N GLN A 215 15.57 -27.23 7.50
CA GLN A 215 15.71 -27.24 8.96
C GLN A 215 16.98 -26.53 9.43
N LYS A 216 18.09 -26.67 8.71
CA LYS A 216 19.32 -25.90 9.00
C LYS A 216 19.12 -24.40 8.82
N LEU A 217 18.47 -24.00 7.72
CA LEU A 217 18.17 -22.60 7.42
C LEU A 217 17.28 -22.00 8.51
N ILE A 218 16.28 -22.73 9.01
CA ILE A 218 15.43 -22.30 10.12
C ILE A 218 16.20 -22.19 11.44
N GLN A 219 17.04 -23.18 11.77
CA GLN A 219 17.74 -23.24 13.06
C GLN A 219 18.95 -22.30 13.15
N SER A 220 19.65 -22.06 12.04
CA SER A 220 20.89 -21.27 12.00
C SER A 220 20.97 -20.48 10.69
N PRO A 221 20.08 -19.50 10.50
CA PRO A 221 19.90 -18.82 9.22
C PRO A 221 21.15 -18.10 8.76
N LYS A 222 21.78 -17.26 9.60
CA LYS A 222 23.00 -16.53 9.21
C LYS A 222 24.07 -17.50 8.72
N GLN A 223 24.45 -18.48 9.53
CA GLN A 223 25.47 -19.46 9.17
C GLN A 223 25.12 -20.19 7.86
N THR A 224 23.89 -20.65 7.71
CA THR A 224 23.45 -21.39 6.51
C THR A 224 23.53 -20.52 5.25
N ILE A 225 23.12 -19.24 5.35
CA ILE A 225 23.19 -18.27 4.25
C ILE A 225 24.65 -17.99 3.87
N GLU A 226 25.52 -17.79 4.87
CA GLU A 226 26.92 -17.47 4.63
C GLU A 226 27.68 -18.63 3.97
N GLU A 227 27.41 -19.86 4.41
CA GLU A 227 27.96 -21.09 3.83
C GLU A 227 27.50 -21.30 2.39
N GLU A 228 26.21 -21.04 2.09
CA GLU A 228 25.64 -21.29 0.77
C GLU A 228 26.00 -20.19 -0.24
N LEU A 229 25.94 -18.92 0.16
CA LEU A 229 26.12 -17.77 -0.72
C LEU A 229 27.57 -17.23 -0.72
N GLY A 230 28.45 -17.80 0.10
CA GLY A 230 29.89 -17.51 0.12
C GLY A 230 30.23 -16.11 0.60
N PHE A 231 29.46 -15.59 1.56
CA PHE A 231 29.51 -14.19 1.97
C PHE A 231 29.22 -14.08 3.48
N THR A 232 29.79 -13.13 4.23
CA THR A 232 29.49 -12.84 5.65
C THR A 232 28.44 -11.74 5.87
N LEU A 233 27.38 -12.04 6.61
CA LEU A 233 26.42 -11.04 7.06
C LEU A 233 27.02 -10.20 8.21
N PRO A 234 26.66 -8.92 8.34
CA PRO A 234 27.07 -8.14 9.50
C PRO A 234 26.53 -8.74 10.80
N SER A 235 27.34 -8.73 11.86
CA SER A 235 26.98 -9.35 13.15
C SER A 235 25.72 -8.78 13.78
N TRP A 236 25.42 -7.51 13.52
CA TRP A 236 24.24 -6.80 14.02
C TRP A 236 22.94 -7.08 13.25
N VAL A 237 23.00 -7.76 12.09
CA VAL A 237 21.80 -8.19 11.35
C VAL A 237 21.33 -9.52 11.90
N GLU A 238 20.20 -9.57 12.57
CA GLU A 238 19.43 -10.76 12.90
C GLU A 238 18.53 -11.20 11.74
N VAL A 239 18.48 -12.50 11.50
CA VAL A 239 17.67 -13.13 10.44
C VAL A 239 16.81 -14.20 11.09
N GLU A 240 15.49 -14.13 10.89
CA GLU A 240 14.54 -15.17 11.30
C GLU A 240 13.91 -15.77 10.03
N VAL A 241 13.85 -17.10 9.94
CA VAL A 241 13.19 -17.79 8.83
C VAL A 241 11.82 -18.26 9.30
N LEU A 242 10.80 -17.84 8.57
CA LEU A 242 9.39 -18.09 8.86
C LEU A 242 8.88 -19.13 7.85
N GLU A 243 8.23 -20.18 8.35
CA GLU A 243 7.61 -21.21 7.49
C GLU A 243 6.09 -21.01 7.51
N GLU A 244 5.50 -20.79 6.34
CA GLU A 244 4.06 -20.80 6.18
C GLU A 244 3.53 -22.23 6.16
N THR A 245 2.29 -22.37 6.59
CA THR A 245 1.54 -23.62 6.51
C THR A 245 0.15 -23.31 5.96
N PRO A 246 -0.64 -24.33 5.55
CA PRO A 246 -2.01 -24.11 5.11
C PRO A 246 -2.91 -23.35 6.11
N ASN A 247 -2.52 -23.27 7.39
CA ASN A 247 -3.25 -22.55 8.43
C ASN A 247 -2.41 -21.44 9.09
N THR A 248 -1.22 -21.11 8.58
CA THR A 248 -0.41 -20.00 9.11
C THR A 248 0.22 -19.22 7.96
N SER A 249 -0.16 -17.95 7.84
CA SER A 249 0.43 -17.01 6.89
C SER A 249 1.14 -15.91 7.65
N TYR A 250 2.22 -15.40 7.06
CA TYR A 250 2.94 -14.26 7.60
C TYR A 250 2.74 -13.03 6.72
N PHE A 251 2.62 -11.88 7.35
CA PHE A 251 2.65 -10.59 6.69
C PHE A 251 3.81 -9.78 7.26
N ILE A 252 4.73 -9.36 6.38
CA ILE A 252 5.94 -8.66 6.78
C ILE A 252 5.78 -7.17 6.44
N ILE A 253 5.81 -6.32 7.46
CA ILE A 253 5.89 -4.87 7.30
C ILE A 253 7.36 -4.54 7.02
N PRO A 254 7.71 -4.00 5.85
CA PRO A 254 9.09 -3.64 5.56
C PRO A 254 9.53 -2.43 6.39
N HIS A 255 10.83 -2.35 6.66
CA HIS A 255 11.45 -1.16 7.24
C HIS A 255 11.43 -0.02 6.22
N LEU A 256 10.86 1.13 6.61
CA LEU A 256 10.94 2.37 5.85
C LEU A 256 12.17 3.14 6.36
N PRO A 257 13.30 3.17 5.61
CA PRO A 257 14.47 3.90 6.04
C PRO A 257 14.17 5.41 6.03
N SER A 258 14.68 6.12 7.02
CA SER A 258 14.68 7.58 7.06
C SER A 258 15.60 8.17 6.00
N GLU A 259 15.38 9.43 5.62
CA GLU A 259 16.23 10.14 4.63
C GLU A 259 17.71 10.17 5.07
N GLU A 260 17.97 10.38 6.36
CA GLU A 260 19.31 10.39 6.95
C GLU A 260 19.99 9.00 6.86
N GLU A 261 19.21 7.93 7.00
CA GLU A 261 19.70 6.56 6.78
C GLU A 261 20.04 6.33 5.31
N VAL A 262 19.23 6.80 4.37
CA VAL A 262 19.50 6.67 2.92
C VAL A 262 20.81 7.38 2.54
N GLU A 263 21.05 8.59 3.06
CA GLU A 263 22.32 9.30 2.84
C GLU A 263 23.52 8.53 3.41
N SER A 264 23.38 7.97 4.61
CA SER A 264 24.41 7.13 5.23
C SER A 264 24.66 5.83 4.45
N GLU A 265 23.61 5.27 3.84
CA GLU A 265 23.66 4.07 3.02
C GLU A 265 24.39 4.31 1.70
N GLU A 266 24.13 5.42 1.01
CA GLU A 266 24.84 5.76 -0.23
C GLU A 266 26.34 5.91 0.02
N MET A 267 26.71 6.44 1.19
CA MET A 267 28.10 6.57 1.62
C MET A 267 28.74 5.21 1.96
N MET A 268 28.00 4.29 2.59
CA MET A 268 28.48 2.92 2.91
C MET A 268 28.43 1.95 1.71
N ALA A 269 27.60 2.19 0.70
CA ALA A 269 27.52 1.37 -0.51
C ALA A 269 28.81 1.41 -1.35
N VAL A 270 29.67 2.42 -1.13
CA VAL A 270 31.00 2.53 -1.73
C VAL A 270 32.01 1.56 -1.08
N THR A 271 31.72 0.98 0.09
CA THR A 271 32.66 0.16 0.87
C THR A 271 32.22 -1.29 1.17
N GLY A 272 30.94 -1.66 1.01
CA GLY A 272 30.49 -3.03 1.27
C GLY A 272 29.14 -3.39 0.62
N GLY A 273 29.18 -3.97 -0.58
CA GLY A 273 28.03 -4.24 -1.47
C GLY A 273 26.97 -5.27 -1.04
N TRP A 274 26.79 -5.53 0.26
CA TRP A 274 25.84 -6.53 0.78
C TRP A 274 24.37 -6.06 0.66
N ARG A 275 24.10 -4.79 0.99
CA ARG A 275 22.74 -4.20 0.92
C ARG A 275 22.20 -4.10 -0.53
N ARG A 276 23.08 -3.91 -1.54
CA ARG A 276 22.69 -3.88 -2.97
C ARG A 276 22.23 -5.23 -3.52
N ARG A 277 22.62 -6.34 -2.88
CA ARG A 277 22.31 -7.71 -3.32
C ARG A 277 21.00 -8.25 -2.73
N TRP A 278 20.43 -7.57 -1.73
CA TRP A 278 19.21 -7.98 -1.01
C TRP A 278 18.04 -6.99 -1.10
N ARG A 279 18.24 -5.81 -1.71
CA ARG A 279 17.17 -4.84 -2.00
C ARG A 279 16.87 -4.80 -3.50
N PRO A 280 15.61 -4.95 -3.95
CA PRO A 280 15.21 -4.58 -5.30
C PRO A 280 15.58 -3.11 -5.57
N ARG A 281 16.05 -2.82 -6.79
CA ARG A 281 16.45 -1.48 -7.22
C ARG A 281 15.25 -0.53 -7.09
N TRP A 282 15.35 0.44 -6.18
CA TRP A 282 14.31 1.41 -5.83
C TRP A 282 13.46 1.85 -7.04
N ARG A 283 12.25 1.29 -7.11
CA ARG A 283 11.08 1.70 -7.89
C ARG A 283 9.86 1.33 -7.03
N PRO A 284 8.75 2.08 -7.07
CA PRO A 284 7.58 1.86 -6.24
C PRO A 284 6.77 0.65 -6.74
N ARG A 285 7.37 -0.53 -6.61
CA ARG A 285 6.69 -1.81 -6.48
C ARG A 285 7.33 -2.44 -5.26
N VAL A 286 6.66 -2.34 -4.12
CA VAL A 286 7.00 -3.18 -2.99
C VAL A 286 6.76 -4.61 -3.48
N ASP A 287 7.79 -5.46 -3.46
CA ASP A 287 7.58 -6.90 -3.56
C ASP A 287 6.86 -7.33 -2.29
N ILE A 288 5.54 -7.29 -2.37
CA ILE A 288 4.62 -7.72 -1.33
C ILE A 288 4.78 -9.24 -1.25
N ARG A 289 5.64 -9.70 -0.34
CA ARG A 289 5.88 -11.12 -0.05
C ARG A 289 4.71 -11.66 0.75
N ILE A 290 3.71 -12.18 0.04
CA ILE A 290 2.43 -12.61 0.60
C ILE A 290 2.07 -13.99 0.09
N GLY A 291 2.10 -14.97 0.99
CA GLY A 291 1.45 -16.27 0.83
C GLY A 291 0.11 -16.34 1.56
N ILE A 292 -0.64 -15.23 1.62
CA ILE A 292 -1.95 -15.26 2.27
C ILE A 292 -3.01 -15.80 1.29
N GLY A 293 -3.71 -16.86 1.69
CA GLY A 293 -4.93 -17.35 1.05
C GLY A 293 -6.12 -16.42 1.27
N ILE A 294 -6.02 -15.15 0.87
CA ILE A 294 -7.14 -14.19 0.94
C ILE A 294 -7.95 -14.28 -0.35
N ARG A 295 -9.27 -14.42 -0.22
CA ARG A 295 -10.19 -14.14 -1.33
C ARG A 295 -10.42 -12.63 -1.42
N TRP A 296 -10.04 -12.06 -2.56
CA TRP A 296 -10.42 -10.73 -3.01
C TRP A 296 -11.82 -10.76 -3.62
#